data_AF-A0A2D4QWJ8-F1
#
_entry.id   AF-A0A2D4QWJ8-F1
#
_cell.length_a   1.000
_cell.length_b   1.000
_cell.length_c   1.000
_cell.angle_alpha   90.00
_cell.angle_beta   90.00
_cell.angle_gamma   90.00
#
_symmetry.space_group_name_H-M   'P 1'
#
loop_
_entity.id
_entity.type
_entity.pdbx_description
1 polymer ?
#
loop_
_entity_poly.entity_id
_entity_poly.type
_entity_poly.pdbx_seq_one_letter_code
_entity_poly.pdbx_strand_id
1 'polypeptide(L)' 'MTKMTKIQVLSDFRQLWSDMIENEPSFKGDVCAKREEWNNYTDFLCKDGSITNSQYDNWTNPF' A
#
# COMPACT_ATOMS: atom_id res chain seq x y z
N MET A 1 20.92 3.80 0.21
CA MET A 1 19.61 3.55 0.85
C MET A 1 19.10 2.21 0.34
N THR A 2 18.73 1.29 1.23
CA THR A 2 18.19 -0.02 0.83
C THR A 2 16.71 0.15 0.46
N LYS A 3 16.29 -0.37 -0.70
CA LYS A 3 14.89 -0.33 -1.14
C LYS A 3 14.02 -1.23 -0.28
N MET A 4 12.77 -0.85 -0.07
CA MET A 4 11.83 -1.67 0.69
C MET A 4 11.51 -2.97 -0.05
N THR A 5 11.28 -4.03 0.70
CA THR A 5 10.80 -5.32 0.17
C THR A 5 9.27 -5.36 0.12
N LYS A 6 8.70 -6.25 -0.69
CA LYS A 6 7.24 -6.42 -0.77
C LYS A 6 6.62 -6.76 0.58
N ILE A 7 7.33 -7.53 1.42
CA ILE A 7 6.87 -7.93 2.75
C ILE A 7 6.77 -6.71 3.68
N GLN A 8 7.77 -5.84 3.67
CA GLN A 8 7.75 -4.60 4.47
C GLN A 8 6.61 -3.69 4.03
N VAL A 9 6.50 -3.42 2.72
CA VAL A 9 5.42 -2.57 2.16
C VAL A 9 4.04 -3.12 2.49
N LEU A 10 3.84 -4.44 2.43
CA LEU A 10 2.59 -5.09 2.82
C LEU A 10 2.28 -4.94 4.31
N SER A 11 3.29 -5.06 5.17
CA SER A 11 3.13 -4.89 6.61
C SER A 11 2.71 -3.45 6.92
N ASP A 12 3.43 -2.48 6.35
CA ASP A 12 3.19 -1.06 6.57
C ASP A 12 1.80 -0.65 6.05
N PHE A 13 1.42 -1.13 4.87
CA PHE A 13 0.10 -0.86 4.32
C PHE A 13 -1.03 -1.43 5.18
N ARG A 14 -0.84 -2.63 5.77
CA ARG A 14 -1.86 -3.21 6.67
C ARG A 14 -2.05 -2.38 7.93
N GLN A 15 -0.97 -1.81 8.46
CA GLN A 15 -1.07 -0.89 9.59
C GLN A 15 -1.80 0.39 9.18
N LEU A 16 -1.39 1.03 8.08
CA LEU A 16 -2.04 2.23 7.54
C LEU A 16 -3.54 2.01 7.33
N TRP A 17 -3.93 0.89 6.72
CA TRP A 17 -5.33 0.54 6.50
C TRP A 17 -6.10 0.28 7.81
N SER A 18 -5.44 -0.31 8.81
CA SER A 18 -6.03 -0.50 10.13
C SER A 18 -6.31 0.84 10.80
N ASP A 19 -5.35 1.75 10.79
CA ASP A 19 -5.46 3.09 11.37
C ASP A 19 -6.55 3.91 10.63
N MET A 20 -6.63 3.77 9.31
CA MET A 20 -7.69 4.40 8.50
C MET A 20 -9.07 3.91 8.92
N ILE A 21 -9.26 2.59 9.09
CA ILE A 21 -10.54 2.04 9.57
C ILE A 21 -10.87 2.49 11.00
N GLU A 22 -9.87 2.62 11.86
CA GLU A 22 -10.08 3.09 13.24
C GLU A 22 -10.59 4.54 13.27
N ASN A 23 -10.03 5.40 12.42
CA ASN A 23 -10.43 6.81 12.32
C ASN A 23 -11.72 7.01 11.51
N GLU A 24 -11.93 6.21 10.46
CA GLU A 24 -13.06 6.28 9.54
C GLU A 24 -13.69 4.88 9.35
N PRO A 25 -14.52 4.41 10.30
CA PRO A 25 -15.05 3.04 10.29
C PRO A 25 -15.90 2.68 9.06
N SER A 26 -16.35 3.67 8.27
CA SER A 26 -17.07 3.47 7.01
C SER A 26 -16.27 2.69 5.97
N PHE A 27 -14.94 2.76 6.01
CA PHE A 27 -14.06 1.98 5.12
C PHE A 27 -13.96 0.50 5.51
N LYS A 28 -14.48 0.10 6.67
CA LYS A 28 -14.44 -1.29 7.10
C LYS A 28 -15.24 -2.18 6.14
N GLY A 29 -14.53 -3.04 5.42
CA GLY A 29 -15.12 -3.95 4.44
C GLY A 29 -15.23 -3.37 3.03
N ASP A 30 -14.85 -2.11 2.83
CA ASP A 30 -14.77 -1.51 1.49
C ASP A 30 -13.53 -2.05 0.75
N VAL A 31 -13.74 -3.09 -0.05
CA VAL A 31 -12.68 -3.73 -0.84
C VAL A 31 -12.21 -2.83 -1.97
N CYS A 32 -13.10 -2.01 -2.54
CA CYS A 32 -12.76 -1.10 -3.62
C CYS A 32 -11.81 -0.01 -3.13
N ALA A 33 -12.15 0.66 -2.02
CA ALA A 33 -11.30 1.67 -1.41
C ALA A 33 -9.95 1.10 -0.99
N LYS A 34 -9.92 -0.12 -0.43
CA LYS A 34 -8.65 -0.77 -0.04
C LYS A 34 -7.71 -1.01 -1.22
N ARG A 35 -8.27 -1.46 -2.35
CA ARG A 35 -7.50 -1.72 -3.56
C ARG A 35 -6.95 -0.45 -4.17
N GLU A 36 -7.78 0.60 -4.23
CA GLU A 36 -7.39 1.91 -4.70
C GLU A 36 -6.27 2.49 -3.84
N GLU A 37 -6.41 2.42 -2.51
CA GLU A 37 -5.41 2.91 -1.58
C GLU A 37 -4.08 2.15 -1.68
N TRP A 38 -4.10 0.84 -1.94
CA TRP A 38 -2.88 0.08 -2.23
C TRP A 38 -2.15 0.58 -3.48
N ASN A 39 -2.90 0.89 -4.55
CA ASN A 39 -2.33 1.42 -5.78
C ASN A 39 -1.72 2.81 -5.55
N ASN A 40 -2.43 3.69 -4.83
CA ASN A 40 -1.96 5.02 -4.47
C ASN A 40 -0.70 4.97 -3.60
N TYR A 41 -0.70 4.10 -2.57
CA TYR A 41 0.42 3.92 -1.66
C TYR A 41 1.68 3.43 -2.40
N THR A 42 1.55 2.42 -3.26
CA THR A 42 2.70 1.90 -4.01
C THR A 42 3.20 2.85 -5.09
N ASP A 43 2.31 3.63 -5.72
CA ASP A 43 2.70 4.72 -6.63
C ASP A 43 3.49 5.82 -5.90
N PHE A 44 3.05 6.21 -4.70
CA PHE A 44 3.78 7.15 -3.85
C PHE A 44 5.19 6.62 -3.51
N LEU A 45 5.30 5.38 -3.01
CA LEU A 45 6.59 4.76 -2.69
C LEU A 45 7.53 4.67 -3.89
N CYS A 46 6.97 4.48 -5.09
CA CYS A 46 7.75 4.45 -6.31
C CYS A 46 8.30 5.83 -6.66
N LYS A 47 7.47 6.88 -6.54
CA LYS A 47 7.82 8.28 -6.81
C LYS A 47 8.80 8.85 -5.79
N ASP A 48 8.69 8.48 -4.52
CA ASP A 48 9.62 8.92 -3.47
C ASP A 48 10.97 8.18 -3.53
N GLY A 49 11.03 7.04 -4.22
CA GLY A 49 12.21 6.23 -4.36
C GLY A 49 12.42 5.19 -3.23
N SER A 50 11.40 4.87 -2.45
CA SER A 50 11.43 3.78 -1.46
C SER A 50 11.34 2.41 -2.12
N ILE A 51 10.64 2.32 -3.25
CA ILE A 51 10.69 1.15 -4.16
C ILE A 51 11.26 1.56 -5.53
N THR A 52 11.39 0.60 -6.43
CA THR A 52 11.84 0.81 -7.81
C THR A 52 10.68 0.69 -8.77
N ASN A 53 10.80 1.29 -9.97
CA ASN A 53 9.82 1.10 -11.04
C ASN A 53 9.54 -0.38 -11.31
N SER A 54 10.60 -1.21 -11.37
CA SER A 54 10.45 -2.65 -11.57
C SER A 54 9.65 -3.32 -10.46
N GLN A 55 9.82 -2.92 -9.20
CA GLN A 55 8.99 -3.46 -8.11
C GLN A 55 7.53 -3.03 -8.26
N TYR A 56 7.27 -1.75 -8.54
CA TYR A 56 5.93 -1.23 -8.76
C TYR A 56 5.22 -1.96 -9.91
N ASP A 57 5.87 -2.06 -11.07
CA ASP A 57 5.32 -2.68 -12.28
C ASP A 57 5.03 -4.18 -12.12
N ASN A 58 5.75 -4.88 -11.23
CA ASN A 58 5.61 -6.33 -11.02
C ASN A 58 4.79 -6.70 -9.78
N TRP A 59 4.40 -5.75 -8.93
CA TRP A 59 3.60 -6.06 -7.75
C TRP A 59 2.10 -6.04 -8.07
N THR A 60 1.51 -7.23 -8.14
CA THR A 60 0.05 -7.37 -8.17
C THR A 60 -0.59 -6.86 -6.88
N ASN A 61 -1.79 -6.29 -7.00
CA ASN A 61 -2.62 -5.89 -5.86
C ASN A 61 -3.03 -7.16 -5.06
N PRO A 62 -2.69 -7.24 -3.77
CA PRO A 62 -2.94 -8.43 -2.95
C PRO A 62 -4.28 -8.38 -2.20
N PHE A 63 -5.11 -7.37 -2.43
CA PHE A 63 -6.40 -7.15 -1.76
C PHE A 63 -7.55 -7.22 -2.76
#